data_AF-A0AAV7CFI8-F1
#
_entry.id   AF-A0AAV7CFI8-F1
#
_cell.length_a   1.000
_cell.length_b   1.000
_cell.length_c   1.000
_cell.angle_alpha   90.00
_cell.angle_beta   90.00
_cell.angle_gamma   90.00
#
_symmetry.space_group_name_H-M   'P 1'
#
loop_
_entity.id
_entity.type
_entity.pdbx_description
1 polymer ?
#
loop_
_entity_poly.entity_id
_entity_poly.type
_entity_poly.pdbx_seq_one_letter_code
_entity_poly.pdbx_strand_id
1 'polypeptide(L)'
;MCEEPLSHRPLLLPQDLRGRLYDGFIRAQEKDFRIRVILPADLQLQNARLECSWQLKKVLHGYVHVVKQRLQQSQNLGSFMMELKTILDAALKSTNSIEASPAPQYYSSLVKDIETLGWDKLLFVDNEFSTIKLKMEDSSGRDHVVVVRLGAGYPYKAPDCCVDLPVAFSISWTPQTNIQDIYNQVLSTLESLKGFWDTLDEIDTKTWVLEPEKPTRSATMRRIAIGNNVSITIDLDPRHPNMLPECYFLGADHVVQPLKDKLNSNVHLWDPDVGLLQNLKDILEIDFPSKSDLKKSDFTMDCGICYAYRLDSAIPDQVCDDPHCAQPFHQACLYEWLNGLPSSRQSFNIIYGECPYCTKPITLKLLNKPF
;
A
#
# COMPACT_ATOMS: atom_id res chain seq x y z
N MET A 1 -36.82 21.40 49.11
CA MET A 1 -35.41 21.80 49.36
C MET A 1 -34.60 20.54 49.57
N CYS A 2 -33.77 20.19 48.59
CA CYS A 2 -32.56 19.39 48.75
C CYS A 2 -31.61 19.94 47.68
N GLU A 3 -30.79 20.91 48.09
CA GLU A 3 -29.69 21.41 47.27
C GLU A 3 -28.64 20.31 47.18
N GLU A 4 -28.47 19.74 45.99
CA GLU A 4 -27.31 18.91 45.68
C GLU A 4 -26.16 19.76 45.11
N PRO A 5 -24.89 19.41 45.36
CA PRO A 5 -23.75 20.29 45.14
C PRO A 5 -23.55 20.64 43.65
N LEU A 6 -23.31 21.93 43.38
CA LEU A 6 -23.24 22.57 42.06
C LEU A 6 -21.98 22.26 41.22
N SER A 7 -21.08 21.37 41.62
CA SER A 7 -19.74 21.28 41.00
C SER A 7 -19.60 20.33 39.80
N HIS A 8 -20.61 19.50 39.49
CA HIS A 8 -20.46 18.41 38.51
C HIS A 8 -21.62 18.26 37.49
N ARG A 9 -22.38 19.32 37.18
CA ARG A 9 -23.39 19.25 36.12
C ARG A 9 -22.85 19.76 34.77
N PRO A 10 -23.17 19.09 33.65
CA PRO A 10 -23.16 19.74 32.33
C PRO A 10 -24.07 20.97 32.40
N LEU A 11 -23.66 22.10 31.84
CA LEU A 11 -24.43 23.35 31.81
C LEU A 11 -25.58 23.27 30.78
N LEU A 12 -26.36 22.20 30.80
CA LEU A 12 -27.48 21.96 29.89
C LEU A 12 -28.78 22.47 30.51
N LEU A 13 -29.47 23.35 29.79
CA LEU A 13 -30.76 23.89 30.17
C LEU A 13 -31.85 23.35 29.24
N PRO A 14 -32.99 22.86 29.77
CA PRO A 14 -34.14 22.53 28.95
C PRO A 14 -34.67 23.80 28.27
N GLN A 15 -34.90 23.72 26.96
CA GLN A 15 -35.37 24.82 26.12
C GLN A 15 -36.86 24.70 25.78
N ASP A 16 -37.49 23.58 26.14
CA ASP A 16 -38.93 23.37 25.98
C ASP A 16 -39.57 22.77 27.23
N LEU A 17 -40.85 23.07 27.43
CA LEU A 17 -41.66 22.54 28.55
C LEU A 17 -41.84 21.02 28.48
N ARG A 18 -41.57 20.41 27.31
CA ARG A 18 -41.70 18.97 27.08
C ARG A 18 -40.39 18.21 27.36
N GLY A 19 -39.30 18.90 27.68
CA GLY A 19 -38.01 18.28 27.99
C GLY A 19 -37.40 17.51 26.82
N ARG A 20 -37.65 17.94 25.57
CA ARG A 20 -37.07 17.33 24.36
C ARG A 20 -35.82 18.05 23.90
N LEU A 21 -35.68 19.32 24.21
CA LEU A 21 -34.57 20.13 23.73
C LEU A 21 -33.73 20.59 24.91
N TYR A 22 -32.45 20.24 24.90
CA TYR A 22 -31.46 20.72 25.86
C TYR A 22 -30.38 21.48 25.11
N ASP A 23 -30.03 22.68 25.56
CA ASP A 23 -28.94 23.49 24.99
C ASP A 23 -28.04 23.98 26.12
N GLY A 24 -26.75 24.09 25.86
CA GLY A 24 -25.79 24.43 26.87
C GLY A 24 -24.35 24.15 26.51
N PHE A 25 -23.54 23.96 27.55
CA PHE A 25 -22.10 23.77 27.41
C PHE A 25 -21.60 22.53 28.14
N ILE A 26 -20.61 21.88 27.54
CA ILE A 26 -19.81 20.83 28.17
C ILE A 26 -18.37 21.33 28.33
N ARG A 27 -17.87 21.25 29.57
CA ARG A 27 -16.51 21.70 29.92
C ARG A 27 -15.54 20.52 29.95
N ALA A 28 -14.47 20.61 29.18
CA ALA A 28 -13.39 19.63 29.12
C ALA A 28 -12.03 20.35 28.98
N GLN A 29 -11.02 19.95 29.77
CA GLN A 29 -9.71 20.62 29.85
C GLN A 29 -9.75 22.16 29.85
N GLU A 30 -10.58 22.74 30.72
CA GLU A 30 -10.80 24.18 30.85
C GLU A 30 -11.43 24.90 29.64
N LYS A 31 -11.80 24.18 28.58
CA LYS A 31 -12.54 24.74 27.43
C LYS A 31 -14.02 24.37 27.50
N ASP A 32 -14.88 25.33 27.16
CA ASP A 32 -16.32 25.14 27.08
C ASP A 32 -16.76 24.94 25.62
N PHE A 33 -17.49 23.87 25.37
CA PHE A 33 -18.02 23.55 24.05
C PHE A 33 -19.54 23.62 24.05
N ARG A 34 -20.12 24.38 23.11
CA ARG A 34 -21.58 24.42 22.95
C ARG A 34 -22.09 23.09 22.40
N ILE A 35 -23.10 22.54 23.07
CA ILE A 35 -23.78 21.32 22.68
C ILE A 35 -25.29 21.46 22.91
N ARG A 36 -26.04 20.89 21.98
CA ARG A 36 -27.49 20.81 22.00
C ARG A 36 -27.90 19.36 21.76
N VAL A 37 -28.78 18.86 22.63
CA VAL A 37 -29.29 17.49 22.58
C VAL A 37 -30.79 17.57 22.29
N ILE A 38 -31.20 16.89 21.23
CA ILE A 38 -32.57 16.86 20.74
C ILE A 38 -33.09 15.43 20.90
N LEU A 39 -34.01 15.23 21.83
CA LEU A 39 -34.68 13.96 22.04
C LEU A 39 -35.84 13.78 21.04
N PRO A 40 -36.07 12.55 20.55
CA PRO A 40 -37.26 12.21 19.78
C PRO A 40 -38.55 12.31 20.60
N ALA A 41 -39.70 12.14 19.94
CA ALA A 41 -41.01 12.32 20.57
C ALA A 41 -41.30 11.32 21.71
N ASP A 42 -40.65 10.16 21.69
CA ASP A 42 -40.70 9.10 22.71
C ASP A 42 -39.74 9.35 23.89
N LEU A 43 -39.00 10.47 23.88
CA LEU A 43 -38.02 10.88 24.88
C LEU A 43 -36.86 9.88 25.06
N GLN A 44 -36.66 8.96 24.13
CA GLN A 44 -35.61 7.95 24.21
C GLN A 44 -34.26 8.51 23.76
N LEU A 45 -33.26 8.43 24.64
CA LEU A 45 -31.91 8.94 24.38
C LEU A 45 -31.19 8.21 23.23
N GLN A 46 -31.53 6.94 23.01
CA GLN A 46 -30.89 6.07 22.00
C GLN A 46 -30.95 6.65 20.58
N ASN A 47 -31.99 7.44 20.31
CA ASN A 47 -32.24 8.09 19.02
C ASN A 47 -32.08 9.61 19.09
N ALA A 48 -31.40 10.13 20.11
CA ALA A 48 -31.16 11.55 20.27
C ALA A 48 -30.23 12.11 19.19
N ARG A 49 -30.54 13.30 18.70
CA ARG A 49 -29.68 14.05 17.78
C ARG A 49 -28.82 15.03 18.57
N LEU A 50 -27.52 15.01 18.30
CA LEU A 50 -26.55 15.96 18.86
C LEU A 50 -26.23 17.04 17.83
N GLU A 51 -26.38 18.28 18.23
CA GLU A 51 -25.90 19.45 17.50
C GLU A 51 -24.82 20.13 18.34
N CYS A 52 -23.71 20.53 17.72
CA CYS A 52 -22.57 21.08 18.44
C CYS A 52 -21.82 22.11 17.61
N SER A 53 -20.94 22.87 18.29
CA SER A 53 -20.03 23.77 17.60
C SER A 53 -19.08 23.00 16.67
N TRP A 54 -18.57 23.67 15.63
CA TRP A 54 -17.59 23.08 14.72
C TRP A 54 -16.33 22.58 15.44
N GLN A 55 -15.92 23.28 16.52
CA GLN A 55 -14.78 22.91 17.35
C GLN A 55 -15.03 21.57 18.05
N LEU A 56 -16.22 21.39 18.64
CA LEU A 56 -16.62 20.14 19.28
C LEU A 56 -16.74 19.00 18.27
N LYS A 57 -17.29 19.29 17.09
CA LYS A 57 -17.40 18.33 15.98
C LYS A 57 -16.02 17.87 15.49
N LYS A 58 -15.03 18.77 15.42
CA LYS A 58 -13.64 18.46 15.03
C LYS A 58 -12.98 17.51 16.03
N VAL A 59 -13.08 17.80 17.33
CA VAL A 59 -12.52 16.95 18.39
C VAL A 59 -13.14 15.54 18.38
N LEU A 60 -14.45 15.44 18.10
CA LEU A 60 -15.17 14.17 18.10
C LEU A 60 -15.10 13.40 16.77
N HIS A 61 -14.43 13.90 15.73
CA HIS A 61 -14.45 13.31 14.39
C HIS A 61 -14.00 11.84 14.37
N GLY A 62 -12.96 11.49 15.12
CA GLY A 62 -12.48 10.09 15.26
C GLY A 62 -13.29 9.24 16.25
N TYR A 63 -14.21 9.83 16.99
CA TYR A 63 -14.93 9.19 18.10
C TYR A 63 -16.43 9.06 17.85
N VAL A 64 -16.92 9.38 16.64
CA VAL A 64 -18.36 9.38 16.30
C VAL A 64 -19.03 8.04 16.62
N HIS A 65 -18.39 6.92 16.30
CA HIS A 65 -18.93 5.59 16.60
C HIS A 65 -19.05 5.33 18.10
N VAL A 66 -18.05 5.74 18.89
CA VAL A 66 -18.05 5.60 20.36
C VAL A 66 -19.14 6.47 20.98
N VAL A 67 -19.31 7.71 20.50
CA VAL A 67 -20.38 8.61 20.97
C VAL A 67 -21.77 8.02 20.68
N LYS A 68 -21.98 7.45 19.48
CA LYS A 68 -23.24 6.75 19.15
C LYS A 68 -23.49 5.54 20.05
N GLN A 69 -22.45 4.76 20.34
CA GLN A 69 -22.56 3.63 21.26
C GLN A 69 -22.94 4.09 22.68
N ARG A 70 -22.34 5.19 23.17
CA ARG A 70 -22.66 5.72 24.50
C ARG A 70 -24.07 6.30 24.59
N LEU A 71 -24.58 6.91 23.51
CA LEU A 71 -25.99 7.31 23.42
C LEU A 71 -26.96 6.13 23.58
N GLN A 72 -26.62 4.96 23.04
CA GLN A 72 -27.45 3.75 23.14
C GLN A 72 -27.40 3.10 24.53
N GLN A 73 -26.25 3.14 25.18
CA GLN A 73 -26.00 2.45 26.45
C GLN A 73 -26.34 3.30 27.69
N SER A 74 -26.40 4.63 27.54
CA SER A 74 -26.64 5.54 28.65
C SER A 74 -28.09 5.50 29.12
N GLN A 75 -28.29 5.34 30.44
CA GLN A 75 -29.61 5.27 31.07
C GLN A 75 -30.36 6.61 31.06
N ASN A 76 -29.64 7.73 31.08
CA ASN A 76 -30.23 9.07 31.09
C ASN A 76 -29.25 10.11 30.51
N LEU A 77 -29.75 11.33 30.29
CA LEU A 77 -28.95 12.40 29.71
C LEU A 77 -27.74 12.77 30.59
N GLY A 78 -27.88 12.72 31.92
CA GLY A 78 -26.79 13.04 32.85
C GLY A 78 -25.62 12.06 32.74
N SER A 79 -25.91 10.75 32.70
CA SER A 79 -24.87 9.73 32.54
C SER A 79 -24.20 9.82 31.17
N PHE A 80 -24.97 10.03 30.11
CA PHE A 80 -24.43 10.26 28.77
C PHE A 80 -23.47 11.45 28.73
N MET A 81 -23.83 12.57 29.36
CA MET A 81 -22.97 13.76 29.35
C MET A 81 -21.67 13.57 30.13
N MET A 82 -21.67 12.74 31.18
CA MET A 82 -20.45 12.37 31.89
C MET A 82 -19.54 11.49 31.02
N GLU A 83 -20.11 10.51 30.31
CA GLU A 83 -19.34 9.67 29.39
C GLU A 83 -18.81 10.47 28.20
N LEU A 84 -19.63 11.38 27.65
CA LEU A 84 -19.21 12.30 26.60
C LEU A 84 -18.05 13.19 27.08
N LYS A 85 -18.09 13.65 28.33
CA LYS A 85 -16.97 14.39 28.93
C LYS A 85 -15.71 13.54 28.98
N THR A 86 -15.79 12.28 29.40
CA THR A 86 -14.64 11.37 29.42
C THR A 86 -14.05 11.15 28.02
N ILE A 87 -14.90 10.98 27.00
CA ILE A 87 -14.47 10.89 25.61
C ILE A 87 -13.77 12.18 25.18
N LEU A 88 -14.34 13.35 25.52
CA LEU A 88 -13.74 14.64 25.20
C LEU A 88 -12.41 14.87 25.92
N ASP A 89 -12.30 14.53 27.20
CA ASP A 89 -11.05 14.67 27.94
C ASP A 89 -9.96 13.78 27.35
N ALA A 90 -10.30 12.56 26.90
CA ALA A 90 -9.37 11.66 26.20
C ALA A 90 -9.01 12.18 24.80
N ALA A 91 -9.99 12.62 24.02
CA ALA A 91 -9.80 13.17 22.68
C ALA A 91 -8.99 14.47 22.72
N LEU A 92 -9.18 15.32 23.72
CA LEU A 92 -8.40 16.55 23.89
C LEU A 92 -6.99 16.25 24.41
N LYS A 93 -6.77 15.18 25.18
CA LYS A 93 -5.42 14.73 25.56
C LYS A 93 -4.65 14.26 24.32
N SER A 94 -5.29 13.48 23.44
CA SER A 94 -4.69 13.05 22.17
C SER A 94 -4.56 14.19 21.16
N THR A 95 -5.47 15.17 21.15
CA THR A 95 -5.39 16.35 20.27
C THR A 95 -4.37 17.37 20.78
N ASN A 96 -4.17 17.54 22.09
CA ASN A 96 -3.09 18.40 22.61
C ASN A 96 -1.70 17.79 22.41
N SER A 97 -1.59 16.49 22.14
CA SER A 97 -0.37 15.87 21.60
C SER A 97 -0.23 16.02 20.07
N ILE A 98 -1.28 16.47 19.37
CA ILE A 98 -1.25 16.83 17.94
C ILE A 98 -1.11 18.36 17.85
N GLU A 99 0.14 18.79 17.94
CA GLU A 99 0.72 20.04 17.42
C GLU A 99 -0.15 21.31 17.46
N ALA A 100 0.26 22.26 18.30
CA ALA A 100 -0.14 23.67 18.15
C ALA A 100 0.05 24.09 16.68
N SER A 101 -0.91 24.87 16.14
CA SER A 101 -0.82 25.38 14.76
C SER A 101 0.58 25.94 14.50
N PRO A 102 1.24 25.54 13.40
CA PRO A 102 2.59 26.00 13.10
C PRO A 102 2.69 27.53 13.17
N ALA A 103 3.83 28.03 13.63
CA ALA A 103 4.08 29.47 13.66
C ALA A 103 3.88 30.06 12.24
N PRO A 104 3.43 31.32 12.09
CA PRO A 104 3.19 31.93 10.77
C PRO A 104 4.38 31.82 9.80
N GLN A 105 5.60 31.77 10.35
CA GLN A 105 6.85 31.56 9.63
C GLN A 105 6.87 30.27 8.81
N TYR A 106 6.20 29.21 9.29
CA TYR A 106 6.03 27.94 8.57
C TYR A 106 5.40 28.16 7.20
N TYR A 107 4.23 28.82 7.16
CA TYR A 107 3.48 29.03 5.94
C TYR A 107 4.19 30.01 5.00
N SER A 108 4.80 31.07 5.55
CA SER A 108 5.56 32.02 4.72
C SER A 108 6.77 31.37 4.06
N SER A 109 7.47 30.48 4.77
CA SER A 109 8.60 29.73 4.19
C SER A 109 8.11 28.78 3.11
N LEU A 110 7.07 27.99 3.39
CA LEU A 110 6.48 27.06 2.42
C LEU A 110 6.06 27.75 1.12
N VAL A 111 5.32 28.86 1.21
CA VAL A 111 4.87 29.61 0.02
C VAL A 111 6.06 30.15 -0.76
N LYS A 112 7.07 30.72 -0.07
CA LYS A 112 8.29 31.21 -0.71
C LYS A 112 9.07 30.09 -1.41
N ASP A 113 9.14 28.92 -0.80
CA ASP A 113 9.84 27.76 -1.36
C ASP A 113 9.13 27.23 -2.61
N ILE A 114 7.79 27.21 -2.60
CA ILE A 114 6.98 26.86 -3.78
C ILE A 114 7.12 27.91 -4.89
N GLU A 115 7.11 29.21 -4.55
CA GLU A 115 7.33 30.28 -5.52
C GLU A 115 8.72 30.18 -6.18
N THR A 116 9.74 29.84 -5.40
CA THR A 116 11.11 29.63 -5.89
C THR A 116 11.20 28.42 -6.80
N LEU A 117 10.50 27.34 -6.46
CA LEU A 117 10.45 26.11 -7.26
C LEU A 117 9.68 26.29 -8.57
N GLY A 118 8.59 27.05 -8.53
CA GLY A 118 7.61 27.17 -9.62
C GLY A 118 6.33 26.41 -9.31
N TRP A 119 5.20 27.12 -9.36
CA TRP A 119 3.87 26.56 -9.10
C TRP A 119 3.45 25.48 -10.10
N ASP A 120 4.03 25.48 -11.30
CA ASP A 120 3.78 24.46 -12.32
C ASP A 120 4.21 23.06 -11.88
N LYS A 121 5.19 22.97 -10.97
CA LYS A 121 5.72 21.71 -10.43
C LYS A 121 4.90 21.16 -9.27
N LEU A 122 3.97 21.94 -8.72
CA LEU A 122 3.11 21.54 -7.62
C LEU A 122 1.85 20.84 -8.14
N LEU A 123 1.68 19.57 -7.78
CA LEU A 123 0.48 18.80 -8.15
C LEU A 123 -0.64 18.92 -7.12
N PHE A 124 -0.28 18.99 -5.84
CA PHE A 124 -1.24 18.91 -4.75
C PHE A 124 -0.68 19.51 -3.45
N VAL A 125 -1.57 20.10 -2.65
CA VAL A 125 -1.35 20.50 -1.26
C VAL A 125 -2.58 20.07 -0.47
N ASP A 126 -2.39 19.49 0.71
CA ASP A 126 -3.49 19.15 1.61
C ASP A 126 -4.06 20.37 2.34
N ASN A 127 -5.18 20.19 3.02
CA ASN A 127 -5.87 21.30 3.70
C ASN A 127 -5.07 21.81 4.92
N GLU A 128 -4.24 20.96 5.51
CA GLU A 128 -3.36 21.29 6.62
C GLU A 128 -2.04 21.95 6.21
N PHE A 129 -1.76 22.05 4.89
CA PHE A 129 -0.45 22.45 4.36
C PHE A 129 0.71 21.64 4.97
N SER A 130 0.45 20.38 5.32
CA SER A 130 1.41 19.43 5.89
C SER A 130 1.94 18.46 4.85
N THR A 131 1.25 18.30 3.73
CA THR A 131 1.65 17.37 2.66
C THR A 131 1.54 18.05 1.31
N ILE A 132 2.65 18.05 0.57
CA ILE A 132 2.69 18.52 -0.82
C ILE A 132 3.12 17.40 -1.75
N LYS A 133 2.63 17.42 -2.99
CA LYS A 133 3.11 16.52 -4.05
C LYS A 133 3.69 17.34 -5.19
N LEU A 134 4.90 16.99 -5.58
CA LEU A 134 5.63 17.63 -6.67
C LEU A 134 5.69 16.67 -7.86
N LYS A 135 5.40 17.17 -9.07
CA LYS A 135 5.68 16.45 -10.31
C LYS A 135 7.12 16.65 -10.71
N MET A 136 7.71 15.61 -11.27
CA MET A 136 9.04 15.63 -11.86
C MET A 136 9.00 14.83 -13.15
N GLU A 137 9.80 15.24 -14.12
CA GLU A 137 10.03 14.49 -15.35
C GLU A 137 11.52 14.17 -15.42
N ASP A 138 11.87 12.92 -15.70
CA ASP A 138 13.27 12.55 -15.95
C ASP A 138 13.67 12.84 -17.40
N SER A 139 14.97 12.71 -17.72
CA SER A 139 15.50 12.98 -19.06
C SER A 139 14.94 12.08 -20.18
N SER A 140 14.15 11.06 -19.85
CA SER A 140 13.51 10.15 -20.82
C SER A 140 12.01 10.43 -20.97
N GLY A 141 11.51 11.50 -20.35
CA GLY A 141 10.11 11.90 -20.43
C GLY A 141 9.18 11.10 -19.52
N ARG A 142 9.71 10.40 -18.50
CA ARG A 142 8.87 9.68 -17.53
C ARG A 142 8.48 10.62 -16.39
N ASP A 143 7.19 10.59 -16.06
CA ASP A 143 6.64 11.30 -14.91
C ASP A 143 6.94 10.55 -13.60
N HIS A 144 7.39 11.32 -12.60
CA HIS A 144 7.63 10.89 -11.23
C HIS A 144 6.90 11.83 -10.27
N VAL A 145 6.47 11.31 -9.12
CA VAL A 145 5.81 12.10 -8.08
C VAL A 145 6.55 11.99 -6.76
N VAL A 146 6.89 13.14 -6.20
CA VAL A 146 7.53 13.26 -4.90
C VAL A 146 6.51 13.75 -3.88
N VAL A 147 6.33 12.98 -2.80
CA VAL A 147 5.47 13.37 -1.68
C VAL A 147 6.35 13.91 -0.56
N VAL A 148 6.20 15.19 -0.24
CA VAL A 148 6.92 15.84 0.87
C VAL A 148 5.95 16.09 2.01
N ARG A 149 6.26 15.56 3.19
CA ARG A 149 5.51 15.72 4.44
C ARG A 149 6.27 16.66 5.37
N LEU A 150 5.67 17.81 5.62
CA LEU A 150 6.20 18.91 6.40
C LEU A 150 5.69 18.76 7.85
N GLY A 151 6.62 18.57 8.80
CA GLY A 151 6.29 18.58 10.23
C GLY A 151 6.28 20.00 10.81
N ALA A 152 5.75 20.19 12.02
CA ALA A 152 5.70 21.50 12.68
C ALA A 152 7.06 22.19 12.90
N GLY A 153 8.16 21.43 12.81
CA GLY A 153 9.53 21.96 12.91
C GLY A 153 10.10 22.54 11.62
N TYR A 154 9.38 22.50 10.49
CA TYR A 154 9.82 23.07 9.22
C TYR A 154 9.99 24.59 9.29
N PRO A 155 11.02 25.20 8.68
CA PRO A 155 12.10 24.58 7.88
C PRO A 155 13.33 24.10 8.69
N TYR A 156 13.34 24.29 10.00
CA TYR A 156 14.52 23.96 10.83
C TYR A 156 14.72 22.45 11.04
N LYS A 157 13.66 21.66 10.90
CA LYS A 157 13.71 20.19 10.85
C LYS A 157 13.41 19.71 9.43
N ALA A 158 14.11 18.64 9.04
CA ALA A 158 13.95 18.01 7.74
C ALA A 158 12.50 17.52 7.57
N PRO A 159 11.88 17.77 6.40
CA PRO A 159 10.64 17.10 6.05
C PRO A 159 10.89 15.63 5.71
N ASP A 160 9.84 14.83 5.84
CA ASP A 160 9.85 13.46 5.34
C ASP A 160 9.51 13.47 3.83
N CYS A 161 10.17 12.61 3.07
CA CYS A 161 10.03 12.58 1.62
C CYS A 161 9.93 11.15 1.13
N CYS A 162 8.85 10.89 0.39
CA CYS A 162 8.58 9.61 -0.21
C CYS A 162 8.56 9.76 -1.73
N VAL A 163 9.33 8.92 -2.41
CA VAL A 163 9.40 8.81 -3.87
C VAL A 163 9.32 7.33 -4.22
N ASP A 164 8.61 7.00 -5.30
CA ASP A 164 8.46 5.62 -5.78
C ASP A 164 9.76 5.12 -6.45
N LEU A 165 10.77 4.84 -5.64
CA LEU A 165 12.11 4.45 -6.08
C LEU A 165 12.42 3.00 -5.70
N PRO A 166 13.21 2.29 -6.51
CA PRO A 166 13.64 0.92 -6.22
C PRO A 166 14.77 0.86 -5.18
N VAL A 167 15.26 2.03 -4.73
CA VAL A 167 16.32 2.17 -3.73
C VAL A 167 15.85 3.12 -2.62
N ALA A 168 16.39 2.93 -1.43
CA ALA A 168 16.15 3.84 -0.32
C ALA A 168 16.67 5.24 -0.67
N PHE A 169 15.83 6.25 -0.44
CA PHE A 169 16.16 7.66 -0.65
C PHE A 169 16.22 8.39 0.69
N SER A 170 17.29 9.14 0.92
CA SER A 170 17.46 9.98 2.09
C SER A 170 17.83 11.40 1.66
N ILE A 171 17.13 12.38 2.21
CA ILE A 171 17.41 13.79 1.94
C ILE A 171 18.60 14.22 2.79
N SER A 172 19.56 14.89 2.16
CA SER A 172 20.52 15.74 2.86
C SER A 172 19.86 17.09 3.17
N TRP A 173 19.61 17.35 4.46
CA TRP A 173 18.89 18.55 4.92
C TRP A 173 19.75 19.37 5.88
N THR A 174 19.77 20.68 5.67
CA THR A 174 20.36 21.67 6.58
C THR A 174 19.36 22.82 6.80
N PRO A 175 19.53 23.68 7.81
CA PRO A 175 18.65 24.84 7.97
C PRO A 175 18.66 25.84 6.80
N GLN A 176 19.58 25.69 5.85
CA GLN A 176 19.67 26.49 4.62
C GLN A 176 19.01 25.81 3.41
N THR A 177 18.71 24.51 3.50
CA THR A 177 18.02 23.80 2.41
C THR A 177 16.54 24.15 2.38
N ASN A 178 15.97 24.12 1.19
CA ASN A 178 14.56 24.36 0.94
C ASN A 178 13.99 23.29 -0.02
N ILE A 179 12.73 23.44 -0.43
CA ILE A 179 12.04 22.47 -1.29
C ILE A 179 12.71 22.33 -2.67
N GLN A 180 13.32 23.39 -3.22
CA GLN A 180 14.10 23.32 -4.46
C GLN A 180 15.30 22.37 -4.31
N ASP A 181 15.95 22.34 -3.15
CA ASP A 181 17.08 21.45 -2.90
C ASP A 181 16.63 19.99 -2.82
N ILE A 182 15.47 19.72 -2.22
CA ILE A 182 14.84 18.39 -2.28
C ILE A 182 14.58 18.01 -3.74
N TYR A 183 14.01 18.95 -4.51
CA TYR A 183 13.70 18.73 -5.91
C TYR A 183 14.94 18.32 -6.71
N ASN A 184 16.05 19.05 -6.53
CA ASN A 184 17.31 18.80 -7.22
C ASN A 184 17.96 17.47 -6.78
N GLN A 185 17.89 17.12 -5.48
CA GLN A 185 18.41 15.85 -4.96
C GLN A 185 17.65 14.65 -5.53
N VAL A 186 16.32 14.73 -5.59
CA VAL A 186 15.51 13.67 -6.21
C VAL A 186 15.83 13.59 -7.69
N LEU A 187 15.87 14.70 -8.42
CA LEU A 187 16.18 14.69 -9.85
C LEU A 187 17.53 14.03 -10.15
N SER A 188 18.57 14.31 -9.36
CA SER A 188 19.87 13.64 -9.47
C SER A 188 19.78 12.12 -9.26
N THR A 189 18.92 11.69 -8.32
CA THR A 189 18.68 10.26 -8.08
C THR A 189 17.91 9.62 -9.24
N LEU A 190 16.92 10.32 -9.81
CA LEU A 190 16.19 9.85 -11.01
C LEU A 190 17.16 9.63 -12.18
N GLU A 191 18.05 10.59 -12.45
CA GLU A 191 19.05 10.45 -13.52
C GLU A 191 20.00 9.28 -13.29
N SER A 192 20.38 9.01 -12.02
CA SER A 192 21.21 7.85 -11.69
C SER A 192 20.53 6.49 -11.92
N LEU A 193 19.19 6.46 -11.90
CA LEU A 193 18.37 5.26 -12.06
C LEU A 193 17.77 5.15 -13.48
N LYS A 194 18.07 6.10 -14.36
CA LYS A 194 17.57 6.12 -15.75
C LYS A 194 17.82 4.80 -16.46
N GLY A 195 19.05 4.27 -16.40
CA GLY A 195 19.39 3.02 -17.07
C GLY A 195 18.55 1.84 -16.58
N PHE A 196 18.18 1.82 -15.31
CA PHE A 196 17.32 0.77 -14.75
C PHE A 196 15.89 0.83 -15.32
N TRP A 197 15.29 2.02 -15.38
CA TRP A 197 13.96 2.15 -15.97
C TRP A 197 13.97 1.98 -17.48
N ASP A 198 15.02 2.39 -18.19
CA ASP A 198 15.16 2.14 -19.63
C ASP A 198 15.13 0.63 -19.92
N THR A 199 15.87 -0.16 -19.13
CA THR A 199 15.89 -1.62 -19.24
C THR A 199 14.53 -2.25 -18.95
N LEU A 200 13.84 -1.79 -17.90
CA LEU A 200 12.50 -2.31 -17.58
C LEU A 200 11.44 -1.88 -18.58
N ASP A 201 11.48 -0.64 -19.09
CA ASP A 201 10.56 -0.14 -20.10
C ASP A 201 10.71 -0.97 -21.41
N GLU A 202 11.94 -1.38 -21.77
CA GLU A 202 12.17 -2.29 -22.90
C GLU A 202 11.48 -3.65 -22.69
N ILE A 203 11.67 -4.26 -21.52
CA ILE A 203 11.03 -5.54 -21.16
C ILE A 203 9.50 -5.41 -21.17
N ASP A 204 8.98 -4.40 -20.49
CA ASP A 204 7.55 -4.16 -20.33
C ASP A 204 6.86 -3.91 -21.69
N THR A 205 7.58 -3.35 -22.65
CA THR A 205 7.07 -3.07 -24.00
C THR A 205 7.20 -4.26 -24.95
N LYS A 206 8.33 -4.97 -24.92
CA LYS A 206 8.68 -5.98 -25.93
C LYS A 206 8.31 -7.41 -25.53
N THR A 207 7.96 -7.65 -24.27
CA THR A 207 7.66 -9.00 -23.76
C THR A 207 6.27 -9.06 -23.13
N TRP A 208 5.80 -10.28 -22.87
CA TRP A 208 4.61 -10.49 -22.07
C TRP A 208 4.95 -10.61 -20.58
N VAL A 209 4.95 -9.47 -19.89
CA VAL A 209 5.05 -9.40 -18.43
C VAL A 209 3.74 -9.86 -17.79
N LEU A 210 3.87 -10.85 -16.91
CA LEU A 210 2.81 -11.45 -16.09
C LEU A 210 2.70 -10.74 -14.73
N GLU A 211 3.83 -10.45 -14.09
CA GLU A 211 3.88 -9.80 -12.79
C GLU A 211 5.01 -8.78 -12.68
N PRO A 212 4.79 -7.65 -11.98
CA PRO A 212 3.47 -7.15 -11.57
C PRO A 212 2.61 -6.76 -12.79
N GLU A 213 1.29 -6.97 -12.74
CA GLU A 213 0.37 -6.55 -13.82
C GLU A 213 0.44 -5.05 -14.14
N LYS A 214 0.72 -4.24 -13.12
CA LYS A 214 0.90 -2.79 -13.19
C LYS A 214 2.16 -2.43 -12.42
N PRO A 215 3.34 -2.48 -13.06
CA PRO A 215 4.59 -2.17 -12.39
C PRO A 215 4.62 -0.73 -11.88
N THR A 216 5.05 -0.58 -10.63
CA THR A 216 5.48 0.71 -10.05
C THR A 216 6.93 0.97 -10.43
N ARG A 217 7.42 2.21 -10.25
CA ARG A 217 8.82 2.55 -10.52
C ARG A 217 9.78 1.98 -9.47
N SER A 218 9.26 1.59 -8.30
CA SER A 218 9.98 0.81 -7.28
C SER A 218 10.09 -0.70 -7.57
N ALA A 219 9.30 -1.26 -8.49
CA ALA A 219 9.29 -2.70 -8.73
C ALA A 219 10.51 -3.15 -9.54
N THR A 220 11.43 -3.87 -8.89
CA THR A 220 12.66 -4.43 -9.48
C THR A 220 12.46 -5.76 -10.19
N MET A 221 11.41 -6.49 -9.82
CA MET A 221 11.12 -7.82 -10.33
C MET A 221 10.16 -7.78 -11.53
N ARG A 222 10.38 -8.68 -12.50
CA ARG A 222 9.45 -8.99 -13.58
C ARG A 222 9.31 -10.50 -13.75
N ARG A 223 8.06 -11.00 -13.75
CA ARG A 223 7.73 -12.35 -14.22
C ARG A 223 7.32 -12.25 -15.69
N ILE A 224 8.05 -12.89 -16.58
CA ILE A 224 7.88 -12.80 -18.03
C ILE A 224 7.47 -14.18 -18.56
N ALA A 225 6.45 -14.23 -19.41
CA ALA A 225 6.06 -15.46 -20.09
C ALA A 225 7.14 -15.88 -21.10
N ILE A 226 7.45 -17.17 -21.16
CA ILE A 226 8.34 -17.76 -22.18
C ILE A 226 7.53 -18.59 -23.19
N GLY A 227 6.58 -19.37 -22.69
CA GLY A 227 5.74 -20.26 -23.48
C GLY A 227 4.68 -20.90 -22.59
N ASN A 228 3.84 -21.80 -23.12
CA ASN A 228 2.68 -22.34 -22.40
C ASN A 228 3.03 -22.85 -21.00
N ASN A 229 2.44 -22.23 -19.97
CA ASN A 229 2.64 -22.54 -18.54
C ASN A 229 4.10 -22.47 -18.08
N VAL A 230 4.95 -21.71 -18.77
CA VAL A 230 6.36 -21.49 -18.45
C VAL A 230 6.67 -20.00 -18.42
N SER A 231 7.36 -19.56 -17.37
CA SER A 231 7.75 -18.17 -17.18
C SER A 231 9.10 -18.08 -16.49
N ILE A 232 9.80 -16.96 -16.68
CA ILE A 232 10.99 -16.59 -15.94
C ILE A 232 10.69 -15.37 -15.08
N THR A 233 11.09 -15.43 -13.82
CA THR A 233 11.14 -14.26 -12.95
C THR A 233 12.56 -13.75 -12.90
N ILE A 234 12.74 -12.46 -13.18
CA ILE A 234 14.01 -11.75 -13.07
C ILE A 234 13.90 -10.68 -11.98
N ASP A 235 14.93 -10.51 -11.18
CA ASP A 235 15.05 -9.42 -10.21
C ASP A 235 16.32 -8.62 -10.50
N LEU A 236 16.15 -7.34 -10.86
CA LEU A 236 17.23 -6.48 -11.32
C LEU A 236 17.82 -5.67 -10.17
N ASP A 237 19.15 -5.56 -10.14
CA ASP A 237 19.81 -4.55 -9.31
C ASP A 237 19.60 -3.15 -9.94
N PRO A 238 18.94 -2.20 -9.25
CA PRO A 238 18.72 -0.87 -9.78
C PRO A 238 19.98 -0.07 -10.10
N ARG A 239 21.10 -0.41 -9.47
CA ARG A 239 22.40 0.25 -9.69
C ARG A 239 23.18 -0.37 -10.84
N HIS A 240 22.86 -1.61 -11.19
CA HIS A 240 23.56 -2.40 -12.20
C HIS A 240 22.58 -3.17 -13.11
N PRO A 241 21.68 -2.48 -13.82
CA PRO A 241 20.54 -3.10 -14.50
C PRO A 241 20.87 -4.02 -15.67
N ASN A 242 22.10 -3.94 -16.21
CA ASN A 242 22.57 -4.80 -17.30
C ASN A 242 23.43 -5.97 -16.81
N MET A 243 23.65 -6.12 -15.51
CA MET A 243 24.29 -7.31 -14.97
C MET A 243 23.31 -8.49 -14.99
N LEU A 244 23.85 -9.72 -15.02
CA LEU A 244 23.05 -10.94 -14.93
C LEU A 244 22.15 -10.88 -13.68
N PRO A 245 20.82 -10.83 -13.84
CA PRO A 245 19.90 -10.78 -12.70
C PRO A 245 19.71 -12.17 -12.09
N GLU A 246 19.14 -12.22 -10.89
CA GLU A 246 18.62 -13.47 -10.34
C GLU A 246 17.46 -13.97 -11.21
N CYS A 247 17.58 -15.21 -11.70
CA CYS A 247 16.62 -15.80 -12.64
C CYS A 247 15.95 -17.03 -12.02
N TYR A 248 14.61 -17.02 -11.94
CA TYR A 248 13.81 -18.12 -11.42
C TYR A 248 12.79 -18.59 -12.46
N PHE A 249 12.98 -19.80 -12.97
CA PHE A 249 12.02 -20.42 -13.89
C PHE A 249 10.87 -21.10 -13.16
N LEU A 250 9.66 -20.93 -13.65
CA LEU A 250 8.44 -21.58 -13.21
C LEU A 250 7.80 -22.30 -14.39
N GLY A 251 7.45 -23.57 -14.20
CA GLY A 251 6.88 -24.45 -15.22
C GLY A 251 7.14 -25.92 -14.87
N ALA A 252 6.60 -26.84 -15.68
CA ALA A 252 6.87 -28.27 -15.54
C ALA A 252 8.38 -28.56 -15.68
N ASP A 253 8.91 -29.50 -14.88
CA ASP A 253 10.36 -29.73 -14.78
C ASP A 253 10.98 -30.04 -16.14
N HIS A 254 10.33 -30.88 -16.95
CA HIS A 254 10.84 -31.27 -18.27
C HIS A 254 10.94 -30.09 -19.27
N VAL A 255 10.22 -28.99 -19.04
CA VAL A 255 10.29 -27.78 -19.88
C VAL A 255 11.31 -26.79 -19.31
N VAL A 256 11.42 -26.70 -17.99
CA VAL A 256 12.30 -25.75 -17.31
C VAL A 256 13.77 -26.20 -17.29
N GLN A 257 14.06 -27.51 -17.18
CA GLN A 257 15.44 -28.00 -17.09
C GLN A 257 16.29 -27.60 -18.31
N PRO A 258 15.82 -27.75 -19.57
CA PRO A 258 16.58 -27.28 -20.73
C PRO A 258 16.93 -25.78 -20.67
N LEU A 259 16.01 -24.94 -20.16
CA LEU A 259 16.26 -23.49 -20.03
C LEU A 259 17.32 -23.19 -18.97
N LYS A 260 17.32 -23.94 -17.86
CA LYS A 260 18.36 -23.86 -16.83
C LYS A 260 19.72 -24.31 -17.37
N ASP A 261 19.76 -25.39 -18.12
CA ASP A 261 20.99 -25.90 -18.73
C ASP A 261 21.58 -24.90 -19.73
N LYS A 262 20.74 -24.25 -20.56
CA LYS A 262 21.15 -23.17 -21.45
C LYS A 262 21.67 -21.95 -20.68
N LEU A 263 20.93 -21.48 -19.67
CA LEU A 263 21.38 -20.38 -18.82
C LEU A 263 22.77 -20.66 -18.23
N ASN A 264 22.96 -21.83 -17.63
CA ASN A 264 24.23 -22.21 -17.00
C ASN A 264 25.37 -22.38 -18.02
N SER A 265 25.08 -22.96 -19.19
CA SER A 265 26.10 -23.19 -20.22
C SER A 265 26.52 -21.90 -20.91
N ASN A 266 25.58 -20.98 -21.14
CA ASN A 266 25.79 -19.76 -21.92
C ASN A 266 26.04 -18.52 -21.04
N VAL A 267 26.03 -18.63 -19.70
CA VAL A 267 26.22 -17.49 -18.79
C VAL A 267 27.50 -16.68 -19.06
N HIS A 268 28.54 -17.34 -19.56
CA HIS A 268 29.82 -16.72 -19.90
C HIS A 268 29.76 -15.79 -21.13
N LEU A 269 28.66 -15.85 -21.90
CA LEU A 269 28.38 -14.97 -23.03
C LEU A 269 27.68 -13.68 -22.61
N TRP A 270 27.34 -13.52 -21.33
CA TRP A 270 26.70 -12.31 -20.83
C TRP A 270 27.58 -11.08 -21.06
N ASP A 271 27.06 -10.10 -21.79
CA ASP A 271 27.76 -8.85 -22.09
C ASP A 271 27.02 -7.65 -21.47
N PRO A 272 27.57 -6.98 -20.44
CA PRO A 272 26.96 -5.80 -19.81
C PRO A 272 26.75 -4.61 -20.75
N ASP A 273 27.46 -4.57 -21.88
CA ASP A 273 27.29 -3.53 -22.91
C ASP A 273 26.08 -3.81 -23.83
N VAL A 274 25.52 -5.03 -23.75
CA VAL A 274 24.31 -5.45 -24.45
C VAL A 274 23.09 -5.30 -23.53
N GLY A 275 21.95 -4.89 -24.09
CA GLY A 275 20.70 -4.74 -23.34
C GLY A 275 20.24 -6.05 -22.70
N LEU A 276 19.63 -5.95 -21.51
CA LEU A 276 19.21 -7.11 -20.71
C LEU A 276 18.35 -8.10 -21.48
N LEU A 277 17.34 -7.61 -22.22
CA LEU A 277 16.46 -8.46 -22.99
C LEU A 277 17.20 -9.23 -24.08
N GLN A 278 18.17 -8.59 -24.74
CA GLN A 278 18.96 -9.22 -25.79
C GLN A 278 19.88 -10.30 -25.22
N ASN A 279 20.57 -10.02 -24.11
CA ASN A 279 21.33 -11.04 -23.37
C ASN A 279 20.48 -12.25 -23.01
N LEU A 280 19.27 -12.03 -22.47
CA LEU A 280 18.36 -13.12 -22.11
C LEU A 280 17.93 -13.95 -23.33
N LYS A 281 17.67 -13.32 -24.48
CA LYS A 281 17.35 -14.02 -25.74
C LYS A 281 18.50 -14.90 -26.21
N ASP A 282 19.71 -14.34 -26.21
CA ASP A 282 20.88 -15.02 -26.75
C ASP A 282 21.30 -16.20 -25.86
N ILE A 283 21.27 -16.01 -24.54
CA ILE A 283 21.67 -17.04 -23.57
C ILE A 283 20.66 -18.18 -23.51
N LEU A 284 19.37 -17.86 -23.52
CA LEU A 284 18.31 -18.88 -23.48
C LEU A 284 18.00 -19.44 -24.87
N GLU A 285 18.51 -18.81 -25.93
CA GLU A 285 18.24 -19.11 -27.33
C GLU A 285 16.72 -19.21 -27.60
N ILE A 286 15.98 -18.21 -27.13
CA ILE A 286 14.53 -18.10 -27.30
C ILE A 286 14.14 -16.71 -27.79
N ASP A 287 12.98 -16.64 -28.44
CA ASP A 287 12.25 -15.40 -28.60
C ASP A 287 11.19 -15.28 -27.52
N PHE A 288 11.20 -14.18 -26.78
CA PHE A 288 10.14 -13.88 -25.83
C PHE A 288 8.85 -13.52 -26.55
N PRO A 289 7.71 -14.13 -26.17
CA PRO A 289 6.42 -13.77 -26.75
C PRO A 289 6.05 -12.34 -26.41
N SER A 290 5.53 -11.59 -27.39
CA SER A 290 4.91 -10.31 -27.10
C SER A 290 3.45 -10.50 -26.64
N LYS A 291 2.91 -9.49 -25.97
CA LYS A 291 1.50 -9.50 -25.52
C LYS A 291 0.50 -9.62 -26.68
N SER A 292 0.89 -9.22 -27.90
CA SER A 292 0.05 -9.29 -29.11
C SER A 292 0.07 -10.66 -29.79
N ASP A 293 1.11 -11.47 -29.56
CA ASP A 293 1.31 -12.74 -30.28
C ASP A 293 0.41 -13.87 -29.75
N LEU A 294 -0.08 -13.74 -28.52
CA LEU A 294 -0.88 -14.77 -27.83
C LEU A 294 -2.27 -14.22 -27.49
N LYS A 295 -3.33 -14.94 -27.89
CA LYS A 295 -4.67 -14.64 -27.38
C LYS A 295 -4.71 -14.99 -25.91
N LYS A 296 -5.29 -14.12 -25.07
CA LYS A 296 -5.46 -14.32 -23.62
C LYS A 296 -6.11 -15.68 -23.26
N SER A 297 -6.82 -16.31 -24.20
CA SER A 297 -7.44 -17.63 -24.07
C SER A 297 -6.46 -18.81 -24.13
N ASP A 298 -5.28 -18.62 -24.70
CA ASP A 298 -4.34 -19.71 -25.00
C ASP A 298 -3.38 -19.99 -23.84
N PHE A 299 -3.54 -19.25 -22.74
CA PHE A 299 -2.68 -19.27 -21.57
C PHE A 299 -3.55 -19.32 -20.30
N THR A 300 -4.10 -20.50 -19.99
CA THR A 300 -4.87 -20.69 -18.76
C THR A 300 -3.91 -20.83 -17.58
N MET A 301 -3.53 -19.69 -16.99
CA MET A 301 -2.74 -19.65 -15.75
C MET A 301 -3.59 -19.81 -14.49
N ASP A 302 -4.90 -20.02 -14.63
CA ASP A 302 -5.79 -20.21 -13.50
C ASP A 302 -5.46 -21.51 -12.78
N CYS A 303 -5.47 -21.46 -11.45
CA CYS A 303 -5.30 -22.64 -10.63
C CYS A 303 -6.35 -23.68 -10.98
N GLY A 304 -5.94 -24.93 -11.21
CA GLY A 304 -6.86 -26.01 -11.54
C GLY A 304 -7.88 -26.32 -10.43
N ILE A 305 -7.62 -25.90 -9.19
CA ILE A 305 -8.50 -26.20 -8.04
C ILE A 305 -9.50 -25.08 -7.79
N CYS A 306 -9.02 -23.84 -7.63
CA CYS A 306 -9.90 -22.70 -7.33
C CYS A 306 -10.36 -21.93 -8.56
N TYR A 307 -9.85 -22.27 -9.76
CA TYR A 307 -10.18 -21.63 -11.04
C TYR A 307 -9.96 -20.12 -11.05
N ALA A 308 -9.02 -19.66 -10.22
CA ALA A 308 -8.62 -18.26 -10.14
C ALA A 308 -7.12 -18.14 -10.40
N TYR A 309 -6.73 -17.10 -11.12
CA TYR A 309 -5.32 -16.71 -11.25
C TYR A 309 -4.78 -16.12 -9.95
N ARG A 310 -5.60 -15.38 -9.20
CA ARG A 310 -5.20 -14.79 -7.92
C ARG A 310 -6.03 -15.36 -6.78
N LEU A 311 -5.34 -15.93 -5.81
CA LEU A 311 -5.88 -16.24 -4.49
C LEU A 311 -5.16 -15.32 -3.50
N ASP A 312 -5.85 -14.24 -3.11
CA ASP A 312 -5.23 -13.07 -2.45
C ASP A 312 -4.08 -12.48 -3.28
N SER A 313 -2.85 -12.51 -2.77
CA SER A 313 -1.63 -12.10 -3.46
C SER A 313 -0.86 -13.26 -4.12
N ALA A 314 -1.32 -14.50 -3.93
CA ALA A 314 -0.66 -15.69 -4.48
C ALA A 314 -1.15 -15.99 -5.91
N ILE A 315 -0.23 -16.48 -6.72
CA ILE A 315 -0.45 -16.94 -8.09
C ILE A 315 -0.05 -18.41 -8.24
N PRO A 316 -0.57 -19.14 -9.24
CA PRO A 316 -0.16 -20.51 -9.47
C PRO A 316 1.32 -20.58 -9.81
N ASP A 317 2.01 -21.36 -8.99
CA ASP A 317 3.46 -21.54 -8.99
C ASP A 317 3.87 -23.03 -8.96
N GLN A 318 2.90 -23.93 -8.78
CA GLN A 318 3.08 -25.38 -8.89
C GLN A 318 2.45 -25.83 -10.21
N VAL A 319 3.17 -26.65 -10.99
CA VAL A 319 2.67 -27.15 -12.28
C VAL A 319 2.77 -28.66 -12.30
N CYS A 320 1.78 -29.35 -12.85
CA CYS A 320 1.87 -30.79 -13.06
C CYS A 320 2.98 -31.13 -14.07
N ASP A 321 3.86 -32.07 -13.72
CA ASP A 321 4.98 -32.47 -14.58
C ASP A 321 4.58 -33.33 -15.77
N ASP A 322 3.36 -33.87 -15.81
CA ASP A 322 2.90 -34.64 -16.97
C ASP A 322 2.71 -33.72 -18.20
N PRO A 323 3.40 -33.99 -19.33
CA PRO A 323 3.37 -33.12 -20.51
C PRO A 323 1.98 -32.95 -21.14
N HIS A 324 1.06 -33.88 -20.92
CA HIS A 324 -0.31 -33.81 -21.45
C HIS A 324 -1.26 -33.08 -20.50
N CYS A 325 -0.84 -32.80 -19.26
CA CYS A 325 -1.62 -32.09 -18.26
C CYS A 325 -1.14 -30.64 -18.12
N ALA A 326 0.10 -30.45 -17.67
CA ALA A 326 0.71 -29.13 -17.41
C ALA A 326 -0.18 -28.14 -16.63
N GLN A 327 -1.18 -28.62 -15.87
CA GLN A 327 -2.12 -27.75 -15.16
C GLN A 327 -1.40 -27.03 -14.00
N PRO A 328 -1.53 -25.69 -13.90
CA PRO A 328 -0.98 -24.94 -12.78
C PRO A 328 -1.91 -24.95 -11.55
N PHE A 329 -1.32 -24.84 -10.37
CA PHE A 329 -2.00 -24.80 -9.07
C PHE A 329 -1.30 -23.78 -8.15
N HIS A 330 -2.08 -23.10 -7.30
CA HIS A 330 -1.50 -22.41 -6.14
C HIS A 330 -0.92 -23.43 -5.16
N GLN A 331 0.24 -23.12 -4.58
CA GLN A 331 0.82 -23.92 -3.50
C GLN A 331 -0.20 -24.23 -2.39
N ALA A 332 -0.98 -23.23 -1.95
CA ALA A 332 -2.00 -23.41 -0.90
C ALA A 332 -3.14 -24.35 -1.32
N CYS A 333 -3.69 -24.18 -2.52
CA CYS A 333 -4.76 -25.06 -3.02
C CYS A 333 -4.28 -26.51 -3.15
N LEU A 334 -3.07 -26.70 -3.72
CA LEU A 334 -2.52 -28.04 -3.89
C LEU A 334 -2.17 -28.67 -2.53
N TYR A 335 -1.69 -27.89 -1.57
CA TYR A 335 -1.45 -28.34 -0.20
C TYR A 335 -2.71 -28.86 0.48
N GLU A 336 -3.79 -28.07 0.48
CA GLU A 336 -5.07 -28.46 1.06
C GLU A 336 -5.64 -29.71 0.40
N TRP A 337 -5.56 -29.78 -0.93
CA TRP A 337 -6.00 -30.94 -1.70
C TRP A 337 -5.23 -32.21 -1.32
N LEU A 338 -3.89 -32.17 -1.36
CA LEU A 338 -3.07 -33.34 -1.08
C LEU A 338 -3.22 -33.81 0.37
N ASN A 339 -3.37 -32.91 1.34
CA ASN A 339 -3.62 -33.30 2.74
C ASN A 339 -4.99 -33.95 2.96
N GLY A 340 -5.97 -33.67 2.11
CA GLY A 340 -7.29 -34.31 2.17
C GLY A 340 -7.32 -35.75 1.66
N LEU A 341 -6.25 -36.21 0.99
CA LEU A 341 -6.21 -37.52 0.34
C LEU A 341 -5.43 -38.56 1.18
N PRO A 342 -6.02 -39.74 1.44
CA PRO A 342 -5.33 -40.81 2.17
C PRO A 342 -4.19 -41.46 1.36
N SER A 343 -4.15 -41.24 0.04
CA SER A 343 -3.09 -41.72 -0.85
C SER A 343 -1.83 -40.85 -0.82
N SER A 344 -1.93 -39.61 -0.31
CA SER A 344 -0.80 -38.70 -0.22
C SER A 344 0.19 -39.15 0.85
N ARG A 345 1.48 -38.98 0.56
CA ARG A 345 2.57 -39.29 1.48
C ARG A 345 3.39 -38.04 1.71
N GLN A 346 3.65 -37.70 2.97
CA GLN A 346 4.56 -36.63 3.32
C GLN A 346 5.91 -37.20 3.76
N SER A 347 6.99 -36.65 3.23
CA SER A 347 8.36 -36.90 3.69
C SER A 347 9.07 -35.56 3.84
N PHE A 348 9.48 -35.24 5.07
CA PHE A 348 10.03 -33.93 5.44
C PHE A 348 9.11 -32.77 4.99
N ASN A 349 9.62 -31.85 4.18
CA ASN A 349 8.93 -30.71 3.60
C ASN A 349 8.39 -31.00 2.20
N ILE A 350 8.27 -32.26 1.78
CA ILE A 350 7.75 -32.64 0.46
C ILE A 350 6.53 -33.53 0.64
N ILE A 351 5.43 -33.15 -0.02
CA ILE A 351 4.23 -33.97 -0.14
C ILE A 351 4.21 -34.59 -1.53
N TYR A 352 3.99 -35.90 -1.58
CA TYR A 352 3.84 -36.69 -2.79
C TYR A 352 2.38 -37.12 -2.89
N GLY A 353 1.77 -36.96 -4.06
CA GLY A 353 0.42 -37.46 -4.31
C GLY A 353 0.09 -37.47 -5.79
N GLU A 354 -1.19 -37.37 -6.10
CA GLU A 354 -1.71 -37.44 -7.47
C GLU A 354 -2.30 -36.10 -7.90
N CYS A 355 -2.03 -35.70 -9.14
CA CYS A 355 -2.56 -34.49 -9.73
C CYS A 355 -4.11 -34.54 -9.77
N PRO A 356 -4.82 -33.48 -9.34
CA PRO A 356 -6.29 -33.44 -9.38
C PRO A 356 -6.90 -33.61 -10.78
N TYR A 357 -6.13 -33.36 -11.84
CA TYR A 357 -6.61 -33.37 -13.23
C TYR A 357 -6.30 -34.68 -13.96
N CYS A 358 -5.05 -35.15 -13.90
CA CYS A 358 -4.60 -36.29 -14.70
C CYS A 358 -4.25 -37.53 -13.86
N THR A 359 -4.38 -37.44 -12.53
CA THR A 359 -4.05 -38.50 -11.55
C THR A 359 -2.61 -39.02 -11.62
N LYS A 360 -1.72 -38.33 -12.35
CA LYS A 360 -0.29 -38.65 -12.40
C LYS A 360 0.41 -38.17 -11.14
N PRO A 361 1.58 -38.74 -10.79
CA PRO A 361 2.36 -38.28 -9.65
C PRO A 361 2.64 -36.78 -9.72
N ILE A 362 2.40 -36.06 -8.63
CA ILE A 362 2.76 -34.66 -8.44
C ILE A 362 3.45 -34.50 -7.10
N THR A 363 4.41 -33.59 -7.03
CA THR A 363 5.13 -33.28 -5.78
C THR A 363 4.93 -31.83 -5.41
N LEU A 364 4.79 -31.57 -4.11
CA LEU A 364 4.67 -30.24 -3.55
C LEU A 364 5.78 -30.04 -2.52
N LYS A 365 6.68 -29.09 -2.79
CA LYS A 365 7.70 -28.67 -1.83
C LYS A 365 7.14 -27.53 -0.98
N LEU A 366 7.06 -27.74 0.32
CA LEU A 366 6.68 -26.72 1.29
C LEU A 366 7.87 -25.77 1.48
N LEU A 367 7.72 -24.56 0.95
CA LEU A 367 8.60 -23.45 1.27
C LEU A 367 8.21 -22.91 2.64
N ASN A 368 9.12 -23.00 3.61
CA ASN A 368 9.00 -22.27 4.88
C ASN A 368 9.19 -20.77 4.59
N LYS A 369 8.15 -20.09 4.12
CA LYS A 369 8.14 -18.63 4.21
C LYS A 369 7.86 -18.26 5.67
N PRO A 370 8.71 -17.46 6.33
CA PRO A 370 8.32 -16.85 7.60
C PRO A 370 7.10 -15.96 7.31
N PHE A 371 6.07 -16.12 8.11
CA PHE A 371 4.89 -15.24 8.12
C PHE A 371 5.29 -13.79 8.41
#